data_AF-A0A6A3DH91-F1
#
_entry.id   AF-A0A6A3DH91-F1
#
_cell.length_a   1.000
_cell.length_b   1.000
_cell.length_c   1.000
_cell.angle_alpha   90.00
_cell.angle_beta   90.00
_cell.angle_gamma   90.00
#
_symmetry.space_group_name_H-M   'P 1'
#
loop_
_entity.id
_entity.type
_entity.pdbx_description
1 polymer ?
#
loop_
_entity_poly.entity_id
_entity_poly.type
_entity_poly.pdbx_seq_one_letter_code
_entity_poly.pdbx_strand_id
1 'polypeptide(L)'
;MAEPWHLYYQIKAAVYSKLGFRKKQLFKLLDARFNVDVYKQKPAAKKRVCIVGAGPVGLRAAVELALLGSHMSVLEKRTKFSRENMLHLWPWVVQDMASLGAKILFTKFCMSRTYFHVSTRQLQLVLLKVALLVGVELHTATDFKAIVPPQLSPVSGISPYTIKVKPKISELEFTAVLGASGTNNALAEPVGIERFVFCQKESLGVVCYCGVGKRRRRRRRCRRRCRFLD
;
A
#
# COMPACT_ATOMS: atom_id res chain seq x y z
N MET A 1 14.70 -11.88 -18.06
CA MET A 1 13.61 -11.58 -17.10
C MET A 1 12.56 -10.76 -17.85
N ALA A 2 11.29 -11.14 -17.78
CA ALA A 2 10.22 -10.37 -18.42
C ALA A 2 10.07 -9.01 -17.73
N GLU A 3 9.91 -7.94 -18.50
CA GLU A 3 9.68 -6.61 -17.95
C GLU A 3 8.40 -6.59 -17.09
N PRO A 4 8.44 -6.10 -15.84
CA PRO A 4 7.35 -6.28 -14.87
C PRO A 4 6.03 -5.64 -15.32
N TRP A 5 6.09 -4.57 -16.13
CA TRP A 5 4.91 -3.91 -16.66
C TRP A 5 4.19 -4.72 -17.75
N HIS A 6 4.83 -5.71 -18.39
CA HIS A 6 4.14 -6.61 -19.32
C HIS A 6 3.10 -7.47 -18.63
N LEU A 7 3.26 -7.75 -17.33
CA LEU A 7 2.28 -8.51 -16.56
C LEU A 7 0.90 -7.86 -16.61
N TYR A 8 0.83 -6.52 -16.48
CA TYR A 8 -0.43 -5.79 -16.58
C TYR A 8 -1.13 -6.03 -17.93
N TYR A 9 -0.39 -5.92 -19.04
CA TYR A 9 -0.93 -6.12 -20.38
C TYR A 9 -1.36 -7.57 -20.63
N GLN A 10 -0.58 -8.54 -20.12
CA GLN A 10 -0.93 -9.96 -20.20
C GLN A 10 -2.21 -10.28 -19.42
N ILE A 11 -2.30 -9.81 -18.17
CA ILE A 11 -3.50 -9.95 -17.34
C ILE A 11 -4.69 -9.33 -18.09
N LYS A 12 -4.55 -8.09 -18.55
CA LYS A 12 -5.60 -7.39 -19.29
C LYS A 12 -6.03 -8.19 -20.51
N ALA A 13 -5.12 -8.63 -21.37
CA ALA A 13 -5.45 -9.42 -22.56
C ALA A 13 -6.24 -10.70 -22.20
N ALA A 14 -5.85 -11.40 -21.13
CA ALA A 14 -6.49 -12.63 -20.71
C ALA A 14 -7.90 -12.43 -20.09
N VAL A 15 -8.11 -11.35 -19.33
CA VAL A 15 -9.38 -11.16 -18.59
C VAL A 15 -10.35 -10.17 -19.23
N TYR A 16 -9.88 -9.22 -20.04
CA TYR A 16 -10.69 -8.05 -20.44
C TYR A 16 -11.99 -8.42 -21.16
N SER A 17 -11.97 -9.42 -22.05
CA SER A 17 -13.17 -9.88 -22.77
C SER A 17 -14.24 -10.44 -21.83
N LYS A 18 -13.83 -11.09 -20.73
CA LYS A 18 -14.70 -11.76 -19.74
C LYS A 18 -15.26 -10.81 -18.67
N LEU A 19 -14.80 -9.56 -18.62
CA LEU A 19 -15.19 -8.61 -17.58
C LEU A 19 -16.47 -7.84 -17.92
N GLY A 20 -17.34 -7.65 -16.93
CA GLY A 20 -18.49 -6.74 -17.04
C GLY A 20 -18.07 -5.27 -17.19
N PHE A 21 -18.98 -4.43 -17.70
CA PHE A 21 -18.73 -3.01 -18.03
C PHE A 21 -18.03 -2.22 -16.91
N ARG A 22 -18.50 -2.35 -15.66
CA ARG A 22 -17.91 -1.63 -14.50
C ARG A 22 -16.45 -2.02 -14.26
N LYS A 23 -16.09 -3.29 -14.45
CA LYS A 23 -14.71 -3.76 -14.23
C LYS A 23 -13.79 -3.38 -15.39
N LYS A 24 -14.31 -3.32 -16.62
CA LYS A 24 -13.56 -2.79 -17.78
C LYS A 24 -13.13 -1.33 -17.59
N GLN A 25 -13.91 -0.53 -16.85
CA GLN A 25 -13.52 0.85 -16.51
C GLN A 25 -12.24 0.92 -15.66
N LEU A 26 -11.92 -0.09 -14.85
CA LEU A 26 -10.67 -0.11 -14.08
C LEU A 26 -9.46 -0.12 -15.01
N PHE A 27 -9.48 -1.00 -16.01
CA PHE A 27 -8.42 -1.07 -17.01
C PHE A 27 -8.34 0.21 -17.84
N LYS A 28 -9.48 0.81 -18.21
CA LYS A 28 -9.48 2.12 -18.91
C LYS A 28 -8.79 3.22 -18.10
N LEU A 29 -9.05 3.29 -16.79
CA LEU A 29 -8.41 4.26 -15.89
C LEU A 29 -6.91 4.01 -15.76
N LEU A 30 -6.49 2.75 -15.59
CA LEU A 30 -5.09 2.39 -15.52
C LEU A 30 -4.35 2.61 -16.86
N ASP A 31 -4.99 2.32 -17.99
CA ASP A 31 -4.45 2.62 -19.32
C ASP A 31 -4.24 4.13 -19.50
N ALA A 32 -5.21 4.95 -19.09
CA ALA A 32 -5.08 6.41 -19.13
C ALA A 32 -3.89 6.88 -18.28
N ARG A 33 -3.65 6.24 -17.14
CA ARG A 33 -2.46 6.50 -16.32
C ARG A 33 -1.18 6.07 -17.05
N PHE A 34 -1.08 4.85 -17.56
CA PHE A 34 0.10 4.40 -18.32
C PHE A 34 0.42 5.28 -19.54
N ASN A 35 -0.58 5.93 -20.11
CA ASN A 35 -0.45 6.82 -21.26
C ASN A 35 -0.09 8.28 -20.93
N VAL A 36 0.14 8.63 -19.66
CA VAL A 36 0.73 9.93 -19.33
C VAL A 36 2.21 9.91 -19.73
N ASP A 37 2.70 11.00 -20.33
CA ASP A 37 3.99 11.03 -21.02
C ASP A 37 5.18 10.67 -20.12
N VAL A 38 5.12 11.05 -18.84
CA VAL A 38 6.13 10.69 -17.84
C VAL A 38 6.26 9.16 -17.67
N TYR A 39 5.17 8.41 -17.77
CA TYR A 39 5.20 6.95 -17.59
C TYR A 39 5.43 6.20 -18.90
N LYS A 40 5.10 6.78 -20.05
CA LYS A 40 5.37 6.17 -21.38
C LYS A 40 6.86 5.94 -21.59
N GLN A 41 7.69 6.87 -21.15
CA GLN A 41 9.14 6.81 -21.32
C GLN A 41 9.81 5.77 -20.40
N LYS A 42 9.08 5.24 -19.41
CA LYS A 42 9.57 4.24 -18.46
C LYS A 42 10.96 4.60 -17.88
N PRO A 43 11.13 5.81 -17.31
CA PRO A 43 12.45 6.32 -16.93
C PRO A 43 13.15 5.44 -15.88
N ALA A 44 12.41 4.62 -15.13
CA ALA A 44 12.95 3.77 -14.09
C ALA A 44 13.05 2.28 -14.49
N ALA A 45 12.91 1.94 -15.78
CA ALA A 45 12.93 0.56 -16.29
C ALA A 45 14.11 -0.29 -15.77
N LYS A 46 15.31 0.29 -15.73
CA LYS A 46 16.54 -0.41 -15.29
C LYS A 46 16.74 -0.43 -13.77
N LYS A 47 15.81 0.13 -12.99
CA LYS A 47 15.92 0.22 -11.54
C LYS A 47 15.17 -0.93 -10.89
N ARG A 48 15.78 -1.52 -9.87
CA ARG A 48 15.18 -2.47 -8.93
C ARG A 48 15.06 -1.80 -7.58
N VAL A 49 13.85 -1.65 -7.06
CA VAL A 49 13.61 -0.93 -5.80
C VAL A 49 12.88 -1.83 -4.81
N CYS A 50 13.37 -1.84 -3.58
CA CYS A 50 12.73 -2.49 -2.45
C CYS A 50 11.99 -1.46 -1.60
N ILE A 51 10.70 -1.65 -1.34
CA ILE A 51 9.95 -0.84 -0.38
C ILE A 51 9.74 -1.62 0.91
N VAL A 52 10.13 -1.05 2.04
CA VAL A 52 9.93 -1.66 3.36
C VAL A 52 8.66 -1.09 3.98
N GLY A 53 7.58 -1.86 3.92
CA GLY A 53 6.27 -1.57 4.53
C GLY A 53 5.14 -1.45 3.50
N ALA A 54 4.10 -2.27 3.66
CA ALA A 54 2.85 -2.22 2.88
C ALA A 54 1.78 -1.34 3.56
N GLY A 55 2.19 -0.20 4.10
CA GLY A 55 1.27 0.87 4.51
C GLY A 55 0.62 1.55 3.29
N PRO A 56 -0.36 2.45 3.49
CA PRO A 56 -0.93 3.24 2.39
C PRO A 56 0.14 3.98 1.59
N VAL A 57 1.10 4.61 2.28
CA VAL A 57 2.19 5.36 1.65
C VAL A 57 3.12 4.43 0.85
N GLY A 58 3.56 3.32 1.44
CA GLY A 58 4.44 2.36 0.77
C GLY A 58 3.81 1.72 -0.45
N LEU A 59 2.55 1.30 -0.36
CA LEU A 59 1.82 0.75 -1.50
C LEU A 59 1.58 1.80 -2.60
N ARG A 60 1.29 3.06 -2.23
CA ARG A 60 1.12 4.14 -3.20
C ARG A 60 2.43 4.46 -3.92
N ALA A 61 3.56 4.47 -3.21
CA ALA A 61 4.88 4.62 -3.80
C ALA A 61 5.22 3.45 -4.73
N ALA A 62 4.86 2.22 -4.34
CA ALA A 62 5.08 1.02 -5.16
C ALA A 62 4.32 1.11 -6.50
N VAL A 63 3.06 1.54 -6.47
CA VAL A 63 2.27 1.76 -7.69
C VAL A 63 2.94 2.80 -8.59
N GLU A 64 3.39 3.92 -8.03
CA GLU A 64 4.04 4.99 -8.82
C GLU A 64 5.31 4.51 -9.52
N LEU A 65 6.18 3.84 -8.78
CA LEU A 65 7.45 3.34 -9.29
C LEU A 65 7.24 2.21 -10.32
N ALA A 66 6.21 1.38 -10.15
CA ALA A 66 5.82 0.39 -11.15
C ALA A 66 5.30 1.07 -12.45
N LEU A 67 4.52 2.15 -12.34
CA LEU A 67 4.09 2.93 -13.51
C LEU A 67 5.29 3.53 -14.27
N LEU A 68 6.31 4.02 -13.54
CA LEU A 68 7.59 4.49 -14.08
C LEU A 68 8.45 3.36 -14.69
N GLY A 69 8.02 2.10 -14.58
CA GLY A 69 8.66 0.94 -15.18
C GLY A 69 9.63 0.18 -14.28
N SER A 70 9.82 0.58 -13.03
CA SER A 70 10.83 -0.07 -12.19
C SER A 70 10.36 -1.41 -11.64
N HIS A 71 11.30 -2.35 -11.42
CA HIS A 71 11.03 -3.62 -10.77
C HIS A 71 10.86 -3.43 -9.27
N MET A 72 9.63 -3.59 -8.80
CA MET A 72 9.23 -3.32 -7.42
C MET A 72 9.06 -4.59 -6.61
N SER A 73 9.76 -4.64 -5.46
CA SER A 73 9.49 -5.61 -4.41
C SER A 73 9.08 -4.87 -3.14
N VAL A 74 7.93 -5.23 -2.56
CA VAL A 74 7.43 -4.67 -1.30
C VAL A 74 7.56 -5.72 -0.21
N LEU A 75 8.19 -5.36 0.89
CA LEU A 75 8.33 -6.20 2.08
C LEU A 75 7.35 -5.75 3.15
N GLU A 76 6.52 -6.68 3.64
CA GLU A 76 5.63 -6.43 4.76
C GLU A 76 5.83 -7.49 5.84
N LYS A 77 6.12 -7.02 7.06
CA LYS A 77 6.31 -7.88 8.23
C LYS A 77 5.02 -8.59 8.64
N ARG A 78 3.86 -7.96 8.47
CA ARG A 78 2.56 -8.54 8.84
C ARG A 78 2.01 -9.43 7.72
N THR A 79 1.15 -10.37 8.11
CA THR A 79 0.39 -11.22 7.17
C THR A 79 -0.99 -10.64 6.84
N LYS A 80 -1.50 -9.73 7.67
CA LYS A 80 -2.85 -9.17 7.54
C LYS A 80 -2.90 -7.68 7.87
N PHE A 81 -3.81 -6.98 7.18
CA PHE A 81 -4.17 -5.62 7.52
C PHE A 81 -5.28 -5.62 8.58
N SER A 82 -4.97 -5.11 9.78
CA SER A 82 -5.89 -5.12 10.94
C SER A 82 -6.37 -3.73 11.38
N ARG A 83 -5.80 -2.65 10.85
CA ARG A 83 -6.07 -1.28 11.32
C ARG A 83 -7.38 -0.73 10.77
N GLU A 84 -8.36 -0.53 11.64
CA GLU A 84 -9.67 0.02 11.27
C GLU A 84 -9.77 1.55 11.46
N ASN A 85 -8.71 2.21 11.94
CA ASN A 85 -8.70 3.67 12.14
C ASN A 85 -9.12 4.40 10.87
N MET A 86 -10.05 5.33 11.02
CA MET A 86 -10.54 6.17 9.93
C MET A 86 -9.55 7.31 9.65
N LEU A 87 -9.16 7.42 8.39
CA LEU A 87 -8.31 8.49 7.88
C LEU A 87 -9.18 9.53 7.18
N HIS A 88 -8.89 10.80 7.41
CA HIS A 88 -9.42 11.89 6.60
C HIS A 88 -8.58 12.03 5.32
N LEU A 89 -9.24 12.11 4.18
CA LEU A 89 -8.61 12.27 2.87
C LEU A 89 -8.83 13.68 2.35
N TRP A 90 -7.76 14.31 1.87
CA TRP A 90 -7.88 15.58 1.18
C TRP A 90 -8.48 15.37 -0.22
N PRO A 91 -9.12 16.40 -0.82
CA PRO A 91 -9.78 16.27 -2.12
C PRO A 91 -8.86 15.72 -3.24
N TRP A 92 -7.60 16.14 -3.29
CA TRP A 92 -6.64 15.65 -4.27
C TRP A 92 -6.30 14.16 -4.08
N VAL A 93 -6.25 13.67 -2.83
CA VAL A 93 -6.05 12.24 -2.53
C VAL A 93 -7.26 11.43 -2.99
N VAL A 94 -8.46 11.96 -2.83
CA VAL A 94 -9.70 11.32 -3.31
C VAL A 94 -9.69 11.22 -4.84
N GLN A 95 -9.25 12.28 -5.53
CA GLN A 95 -9.09 12.27 -6.98
C GLN A 95 -8.03 11.26 -7.44
N ASP A 96 -6.87 11.23 -6.77
CA ASP A 96 -5.80 10.27 -7.07
C ASP A 96 -6.32 8.82 -6.90
N MET A 97 -6.91 8.49 -5.75
CA MET A 97 -7.50 7.17 -5.51
C MET A 97 -8.62 6.83 -6.51
N ALA A 98 -9.46 7.79 -6.87
CA ALA A 98 -10.51 7.59 -7.87
C ALA A 98 -9.92 7.27 -9.25
N SER A 99 -8.85 7.95 -9.65
CA SER A 99 -8.13 7.70 -10.90
C SER A 99 -7.43 6.33 -10.94
N LEU A 100 -7.08 5.77 -9.77
CA LEU A 100 -6.58 4.39 -9.65
C LEU A 100 -7.72 3.36 -9.61
N GLY A 101 -8.97 3.79 -9.75
CA GLY A 101 -10.14 2.92 -9.76
C GLY A 101 -10.66 2.51 -8.38
N ALA A 102 -10.38 3.28 -7.33
CA ALA A 102 -10.85 2.98 -5.97
C ALA A 102 -12.37 2.78 -5.87
N LYS A 103 -13.16 3.58 -6.62
CA LYS A 103 -14.63 3.43 -6.67
C LYS A 103 -15.10 2.10 -7.25
N ILE A 104 -14.28 1.46 -8.09
CA ILE A 104 -14.57 0.16 -8.72
C ILE A 104 -14.17 -0.97 -7.78
N LEU A 105 -12.99 -0.84 -7.16
CA LEU A 105 -12.43 -1.84 -6.23
C LEU A 105 -13.11 -1.84 -4.86
N PHE A 106 -13.66 -0.69 -4.46
CA PHE A 106 -14.41 -0.48 -3.24
C PHE A 106 -15.59 0.46 -3.52
N THR A 107 -16.77 -0.11 -3.75
CA THR A 107 -17.97 0.63 -4.16
C THR A 107 -18.47 1.64 -3.12
N LYS A 108 -18.11 1.46 -1.85
CA LYS A 108 -18.43 2.38 -0.76
C LYS A 108 -17.42 3.52 -0.61
N PHE A 109 -16.41 3.59 -1.48
CA PHE A 109 -15.39 4.63 -1.43
C PHE A 109 -16.03 6.01 -1.64
N CYS A 110 -15.95 6.86 -0.60
CA CYS A 110 -16.41 8.25 -0.65
C CYS A 110 -17.82 8.42 -1.24
N MET A 111 -18.80 7.61 -0.79
CA MET A 111 -20.20 7.74 -1.23
C MET A 111 -20.85 9.06 -0.78
N SER A 112 -20.38 9.65 0.31
CA SER A 112 -20.84 10.96 0.78
C SER A 112 -20.00 12.07 0.16
N ARG A 113 -20.66 13.15 -0.30
CA ARG A 113 -20.00 14.36 -0.82
C ARG A 113 -19.33 15.20 0.27
N THR A 114 -19.69 14.97 1.54
CA THR A 114 -19.35 15.87 2.65
C THR A 114 -18.22 15.33 3.55
N TYR A 115 -17.97 14.02 3.52
CA TYR A 115 -16.98 13.38 4.40
C TYR A 115 -16.13 12.38 3.64
N PHE A 116 -14.88 12.77 3.35
CA PHE A 116 -13.89 11.91 2.72
C PHE A 116 -13.13 11.11 3.77
N HIS A 117 -13.78 10.08 4.33
CA HIS A 117 -13.13 9.17 5.26
C HIS A 117 -13.03 7.75 4.70
N VAL A 118 -11.91 7.11 4.99
CA VAL A 118 -11.68 5.69 4.68
C VAL A 118 -10.92 5.04 5.83
N SER A 119 -11.29 3.82 6.20
CA SER A 119 -10.49 3.06 7.15
C SER A 119 -9.13 2.71 6.53
N THR A 120 -8.08 2.74 7.34
CA THR A 120 -6.71 2.40 6.91
C THR A 120 -6.66 1.07 6.17
N ARG A 121 -7.30 0.02 6.71
CA ARG A 121 -7.37 -1.30 6.06
C ARG A 121 -7.95 -1.24 4.66
N GLN A 122 -9.07 -0.56 4.46
CA GLN A 122 -9.71 -0.48 3.14
C GLN A 122 -8.83 0.25 2.13
N LEU A 123 -8.15 1.32 2.56
CA LEU A 123 -7.18 2.03 1.73
C LEU A 123 -6.01 1.12 1.31
N GLN A 124 -5.47 0.36 2.27
CA GLN A 124 -4.42 -0.64 2.00
C GLN A 124 -4.89 -1.72 1.01
N LEU A 125 -6.11 -2.24 1.17
CA LEU A 125 -6.65 -3.27 0.27
C LEU A 125 -6.86 -2.76 -1.16
N VAL A 126 -7.31 -1.52 -1.33
CA VAL A 126 -7.47 -0.91 -2.65
C VAL A 126 -6.11 -0.75 -3.32
N LEU A 127 -5.14 -0.13 -2.62
CA LEU A 127 -3.79 0.07 -3.15
C LEU A 127 -3.07 -1.25 -3.41
N LEU A 128 -3.26 -2.26 -2.55
CA LEU A 128 -2.70 -3.60 -2.76
C LEU A 128 -3.21 -4.22 -4.05
N LYS A 129 -4.52 -4.18 -4.31
CA LYS A 129 -5.08 -4.72 -5.55
C LYS A 129 -4.51 -4.01 -6.78
N VAL A 130 -4.34 -2.69 -6.72
CA VAL A 130 -3.73 -1.92 -7.81
C VAL A 130 -2.26 -2.29 -7.98
N ALA A 131 -1.49 -2.36 -6.88
CA ALA A 131 -0.08 -2.73 -6.90
C ALA A 131 0.16 -4.10 -7.55
N LEU A 132 -0.63 -5.11 -7.17
CA LEU A 132 -0.55 -6.45 -7.77
C LEU A 132 -0.91 -6.45 -9.26
N LEU A 133 -1.90 -5.65 -9.67
CA LEU A 133 -2.30 -5.53 -11.09
C LEU A 133 -1.21 -4.88 -11.95
N VAL A 134 -0.45 -3.92 -11.41
CA VAL A 134 0.62 -3.24 -12.15
C VAL A 134 1.97 -3.97 -12.08
N GLY A 135 2.02 -5.15 -11.46
CA GLY A 135 3.23 -5.99 -11.44
C GLY A 135 4.17 -5.77 -10.26
N VAL A 136 3.68 -5.21 -9.15
CA VAL A 136 4.45 -5.14 -7.90
C VAL A 136 4.51 -6.52 -7.24
N GLU A 137 5.72 -6.97 -6.90
CA GLU A 137 5.94 -8.18 -6.11
C GLU A 137 5.77 -7.86 -4.62
N LEU A 138 4.91 -8.62 -3.92
CA LEU A 138 4.68 -8.44 -2.48
C LEU A 138 5.13 -9.66 -1.70
N HIS A 139 6.04 -9.46 -0.76
CA HIS A 139 6.47 -10.45 0.21
C HIS A 139 5.85 -10.14 1.58
N THR A 140 4.89 -10.96 1.99
CA THR A 140 4.29 -10.87 3.33
C THR A 140 5.08 -11.69 4.34
N ALA A 141 4.82 -11.49 5.63
CA ALA A 141 5.55 -12.14 6.72
C ALA A 141 7.08 -11.98 6.66
N THR A 142 7.56 -10.94 5.97
CA THR A 142 8.99 -10.74 5.72
C THR A 142 9.48 -9.48 6.40
N ASP A 143 10.43 -9.66 7.32
CA ASP A 143 11.03 -8.58 8.10
C ASP A 143 12.35 -8.15 7.46
N PHE A 144 12.45 -6.86 7.16
CA PHE A 144 13.68 -6.23 6.73
C PHE A 144 14.64 -6.10 7.92
N LYS A 145 15.91 -6.46 7.74
CA LYS A 145 16.93 -6.38 8.80
C LYS A 145 18.00 -5.35 8.52
N ALA A 146 18.63 -5.39 7.36
CA ALA A 146 19.72 -4.48 7.02
C ALA A 146 19.95 -4.40 5.52
N ILE A 147 20.57 -3.31 5.09
CA ILE A 147 21.20 -3.21 3.76
C ILE A 147 22.58 -3.84 3.88
N VAL A 148 22.94 -4.70 2.92
CA VAL A 148 24.27 -5.29 2.80
C VAL A 148 25.01 -4.51 1.71
N PRO A 149 26.10 -3.81 2.05
CA PRO A 149 26.88 -3.06 1.08
C PRO A 149 27.61 -4.01 0.12
N PRO A 150 27.99 -3.52 -1.08
CA PRO A 150 28.82 -4.26 -2.01
C PRO A 150 30.13 -4.70 -1.34
N GLN A 151 30.49 -5.99 -1.48
CA GLN A 151 31.77 -6.52 -1.00
C GLN A 151 32.61 -6.98 -2.18
N LEU A 152 33.94 -6.84 -2.07
CA LEU A 152 34.87 -7.41 -3.04
C LEU A 152 34.91 -8.92 -2.86
N SER A 153 34.44 -9.65 -3.87
CA SER A 153 34.59 -11.10 -3.93
C SER A 153 35.76 -11.46 -4.86
N PRO A 154 36.65 -12.41 -4.48
CA PRO A 154 37.77 -12.81 -5.33
C PRO A 154 37.37 -13.46 -6.66
N VAL A 155 36.13 -13.94 -6.79
CA VAL A 155 35.68 -14.81 -7.89
C VAL A 155 34.74 -14.10 -8.87
N SER A 156 33.99 -13.08 -8.44
CA SER A 156 32.91 -12.46 -9.24
C SER A 156 32.93 -10.93 -9.29
N GLY A 157 34.02 -10.29 -8.83
CA GLY A 157 34.12 -8.84 -8.76
C GLY A 157 33.33 -8.23 -7.58
N ILE A 158 32.86 -6.98 -7.75
CA ILE A 158 32.12 -6.24 -6.73
C ILE A 158 30.66 -6.74 -6.71
N SER A 159 30.21 -7.34 -5.61
CA SER A 159 28.81 -7.74 -5.46
C SER A 159 27.91 -6.50 -5.39
N PRO A 160 26.69 -6.49 -5.92
CA PRO A 160 25.80 -5.33 -5.81
C PRO A 160 25.17 -5.20 -4.42
N TYR A 161 24.50 -4.06 -4.17
CA TYR A 161 23.70 -3.85 -2.97
C TYR A 161 22.60 -4.88 -2.85
N THR A 162 22.55 -5.54 -1.69
CA THR A 162 21.57 -6.57 -1.36
C THR A 162 20.90 -6.23 -0.03
N ILE A 163 19.78 -6.87 0.27
CA ILE A 163 19.07 -6.69 1.53
C ILE A 163 19.05 -7.99 2.34
N LYS A 164 19.24 -7.89 3.65
CA LYS A 164 19.01 -9.00 4.59
C LYS A 164 17.56 -8.98 5.04
N VAL A 165 16.85 -10.08 4.76
CA VAL A 165 15.44 -10.28 5.09
C VAL A 165 15.22 -11.61 5.81
N LYS A 166 14.17 -11.70 6.63
CA LYS A 166 13.72 -12.94 7.28
C LYS A 166 12.22 -13.16 7.02
N PRO A 167 11.78 -14.25 6.38
CA PRO A 167 12.58 -15.34 5.77
C PRO A 167 13.41 -14.87 4.57
N LYS A 168 14.42 -15.66 4.16
CA LYS A 168 15.30 -15.31 3.03
C LYS A 168 14.49 -15.36 1.73
N ILE A 169 14.53 -14.27 0.98
CA ILE A 169 14.02 -14.20 -0.41
C ILE A 169 15.20 -14.53 -1.34
N SER A 170 14.93 -15.10 -2.52
CA SER A 170 15.93 -15.26 -3.57
C SER A 170 16.69 -13.95 -3.77
N GLU A 171 18.02 -14.03 -3.80
CA GLU A 171 18.90 -12.85 -3.78
C GLU A 171 18.56 -11.90 -4.94
N LEU A 172 17.92 -10.79 -4.58
CA LEU A 172 17.54 -9.74 -5.49
C LEU A 172 18.51 -8.58 -5.28
N GLU A 173 19.20 -8.22 -6.35
CA GLU A 173 20.03 -7.02 -6.39
C GLU A 173 19.10 -5.80 -6.40
N PHE A 174 19.36 -4.82 -5.53
CA PHE A 174 18.55 -3.61 -5.45
C PHE A 174 19.39 -2.37 -5.74
N THR A 175 18.85 -1.48 -6.58
CA THR A 175 19.44 -0.16 -6.83
C THR A 175 19.02 0.89 -5.80
N ALA A 176 17.87 0.70 -5.14
CA ALA A 176 17.39 1.60 -4.09
C ALA A 176 16.50 0.87 -3.09
N VAL A 177 16.44 1.40 -1.87
CA VAL A 177 15.54 0.94 -0.82
C VAL A 177 14.77 2.13 -0.28
N LEU A 178 13.44 2.01 -0.18
CA LEU A 178 12.55 3.06 0.32
C LEU A 178 11.90 2.61 1.63
N GLY A 179 12.06 3.42 2.67
CA GLY A 179 11.46 3.17 3.98
C GLY A 179 10.03 3.70 4.10
N ALA A 180 9.07 2.81 4.27
CA ALA A 180 7.65 3.12 4.49
C ALA A 180 7.07 2.36 5.71
N SER A 181 7.93 2.03 6.69
CA SER A 181 7.61 1.22 7.88
C SER A 181 6.92 1.98 9.02
N GLY A 182 6.66 3.28 8.84
CA GLY A 182 5.99 4.13 9.84
C GLY A 182 6.98 4.67 10.88
N THR A 183 6.69 4.46 12.17
CA THR A 183 7.56 4.93 13.27
C THR A 183 8.74 4.00 13.55
N ASN A 184 8.62 2.72 13.15
CA ASN A 184 9.63 1.70 13.41
C ASN A 184 10.51 1.54 12.15
N ASN A 185 11.39 2.51 11.93
CA ASN A 185 12.22 2.57 10.72
C ASN A 185 13.58 1.91 10.93
N ALA A 186 13.68 0.65 10.54
CA ALA A 186 14.96 -0.09 10.51
C ALA A 186 15.96 0.46 9.47
N LEU A 187 15.53 1.38 8.61
CA LEU A 187 16.35 2.02 7.58
C LEU A 187 16.98 3.35 8.01
N ALA A 188 16.50 3.97 9.09
CA ALA A 188 16.93 5.33 9.44
C ALA A 188 18.38 5.35 9.95
N GLU A 189 18.70 4.48 10.90
CA GLU A 189 20.02 4.40 11.54
C GLU A 189 21.14 4.05 10.55
N PRO A 190 21.03 3.03 9.67
CA PRO A 190 22.09 2.71 8.71
C PRO A 190 22.36 3.80 7.66
N VAL A 191 21.43 4.72 7.45
CA VAL A 191 21.52 5.80 6.45
C VAL A 191 21.86 7.15 7.11
N GLY A 192 22.03 7.18 8.43
CA GLY A 192 22.34 8.41 9.17
C GLY A 192 21.16 9.39 9.24
N ILE A 193 19.91 8.91 9.15
CA ILE A 193 18.72 9.75 9.30
C ILE A 193 18.41 9.89 10.79
N GLU A 194 18.69 11.07 11.33
CA GLU A 194 18.36 11.40 12.71
C GLU A 194 16.89 11.73 12.89
N ARG A 195 16.27 11.19 13.94
CA ARG A 195 14.88 11.48 14.28
C ARG A 195 14.82 12.61 15.30
N PHE A 196 14.36 13.78 14.86
CA PHE A 196 13.97 14.86 15.76
C PHE A 196 12.59 14.56 16.37
N VAL A 197 12.49 14.62 17.71
CA VAL A 197 11.23 14.46 18.44
C VAL A 197 10.87 15.79 19.08
N PHE A 198 9.70 16.33 18.73
CA PHE A 198 9.17 17.57 19.26
C PHE A 198 7.99 17.28 20.20
N CYS A 199 8.08 17.74 21.43
CA CYS A 199 7.00 17.64 22.42
C CYS A 199 6.90 18.97 23.18
N GLN A 200 5.81 19.71 22.97
CA GLN A 200 5.55 20.95 23.74
C GLN A 200 4.80 20.68 25.05
N LYS A 201 3.81 19.78 24.99
CA LYS A 201 2.92 19.45 26.10
C LYS A 201 2.52 17.99 26.01
N GLU A 202 2.25 17.39 27.15
CA GLU A 202 1.66 16.06 27.23
C GLU A 202 0.28 16.06 26.56
N SER A 203 0.02 15.04 25.75
CA SER A 203 -1.27 14.88 25.06
C SER A 203 -1.65 13.41 24.99
N LEU A 204 -2.92 13.12 25.21
CA LEU A 204 -3.48 11.78 25.15
C LEU A 204 -4.56 11.71 24.08
N GLY A 205 -4.29 10.94 23.02
CA GLY A 205 -5.27 10.66 21.97
C GLY A 205 -5.91 9.28 22.17
N VAL A 206 -7.24 9.24 22.29
CA VAL A 206 -8.00 7.98 22.39
C VAL A 206 -8.77 7.75 21.09
N VAL A 207 -8.63 6.57 20.50
CA VAL A 207 -9.37 6.15 19.30
C VAL A 207 -10.21 4.93 19.64
N CYS A 208 -11.53 5.04 19.48
CA CYS A 208 -12.48 3.97 19.76
C CYS A 208 -13.21 3.55 18.48
N TYR A 209 -13.46 2.25 18.33
CA TYR A 209 -14.32 1.70 17.30
C TYR A 209 -15.53 1.03 17.94
N CYS A 210 -16.72 1.56 17.67
CA CYS A 210 -17.97 0.95 18.11
C CYS A 210 -18.57 0.12 16.98
N GLY A 211 -18.88 -1.15 17.25
CA GLY A 211 -19.51 -2.02 16.28
C GLY A 211 -20.86 -1.46 15.83
N VAL A 212 -20.95 -1.01 14.58
CA VAL A 212 -22.22 -0.57 13.99
C VAL A 212 -23.02 -1.81 13.62
N GLY A 213 -23.69 -2.38 14.62
CA GLY A 213 -24.70 -3.40 14.38
C GLY A 213 -25.78 -2.82 13.48
N LYS A 214 -26.07 -3.46 12.34
CA LYS A 214 -27.34 -3.21 11.62
C LYS A 214 -28.44 -3.47 12.65
N ARG A 215 -29.05 -2.40 13.19
CA ARG A 215 -30.25 -2.52 14.02
C ARG A 215 -31.30 -3.25 13.18
N ARG A 216 -31.42 -4.57 13.32
CA ARG A 216 -32.71 -5.24 13.17
C ARG A 216 -33.60 -4.49 14.17
N ARG A 217 -34.60 -3.75 13.67
CA ARG A 217 -35.65 -3.12 14.47
C ARG A 217 -36.35 -4.21 15.30
N ARG A 218 -35.77 -4.62 16.43
CA ARG A 218 -36.51 -5.23 17.51
C ARG A 218 -36.93 -4.08 18.42
N ARG A 219 -38.15 -3.58 18.20
CA ARG A 219 -38.91 -2.84 19.20
C ARG A 219 -39.04 -3.76 20.42
N ARG A 220 -38.06 -3.76 21.33
CA ARG A 220 -38.27 -4.27 22.68
C ARG A 220 -38.88 -3.10 23.45
N ARG A 221 -40.18 -3.23 23.75
CA ARG A 221 -40.90 -2.41 24.74
C ARG A 221 -40.01 -2.29 25.98
N CYS A 222 -39.57 -1.07 26.27
CA CYS A 222 -38.95 -0.72 27.53
C CYS A 222 -40.04 -0.79 28.60
N ARG A 223 -40.24 -1.96 29.24
CA ARG A 223 -40.96 -2.03 30.50
C ARG A 223 -39.98 -1.61 31.59
N ARG A 224 -40.23 -0.42 32.12
CA ARG A 224 -39.65 0.12 33.35
C ARG A 224 -39.61 -0.97 34.44
N ARG A 225 -38.44 -1.18 35.03
CA ARG A 225 -38.31 -1.56 36.44
C ARG A 225 -37.26 -0.65 37.03
N CYS A 226 -37.70 0.48 37.57
CA CYS A 226 -36.99 1.13 38.66
C CYS A 226 -37.01 0.14 39.84
N ARG A 227 -35.85 -0.23 40.35
CA ARG A 227 -35.73 -0.59 41.76
C ARG A 227 -34.89 0.51 42.38
N PHE A 228 -35.56 1.33 43.18
CA PHE A 228 -34.90 2.05 44.26
C PHE A 228 -34.37 0.99 45.23
N LEU A 229 -33.14 1.15 45.68
CA LEU A 229 -32.60 0.49 46.85
C LEU A 229 -32.80 1.48 48.00
N ASP A 230 -33.45 1.01 49.06
CA ASP A 230 -33.45 1.64 50.38
C ASP A 230 -32.05 1.64 50.99
#